data_AF-D1YL56-F1
#
_entry.id   AF-D1YL56-F1
#
_cell.length_a   1.000
_cell.length_b   1.000
_cell.length_c   1.000
_cell.angle_alpha   90.00
_cell.angle_beta   90.00
_cell.angle_gamma   90.00
#
_symmetry.space_group_name_H-M   'P 1'
#
loop_
_entity.id
_entity.type
_entity.pdbx_description
1 polymer ?
#
loop_
_entity_poly.entity_id
_entity_poly.type
_entity_poly.pdbx_seq_one_letter_code
_entity_poly.pdbx_strand_id
1 'polypeptide(L)'
;MIDNKNLLKILRTELRKMSDRKRLKFLTYKKDRSITVEKTGDSFEVIENGYRKIAWHNLTEAEVLKQIKKVQKIEFPRSNKLYLVRN
;
A
#
# COMPACT_ATOMS: atom_id res chain seq x y z
N MET A 1 0.40 8.29 -11.86
CA MET A 1 1.64 7.98 -11.12
C MET A 1 1.79 8.96 -9.99
N ILE A 2 2.38 8.55 -8.87
CA ILE A 2 2.57 9.36 -7.67
C ILE A 2 4.04 9.36 -7.27
N ASP A 3 4.51 10.37 -6.56
CA ASP A 3 5.83 10.33 -5.95
C ASP A 3 5.84 9.39 -4.75
N ASN A 4 6.90 8.60 -4.63
CA ASN A 4 7.08 7.67 -3.51
C ASN A 4 7.03 8.41 -2.17
N LYS A 5 7.60 9.61 -2.09
CA LYS A 5 7.54 10.47 -0.88
C LYS A 5 6.11 10.80 -0.45
N ASN A 6 5.17 10.88 -1.41
CA ASN A 6 3.76 11.19 -1.17
C ASN A 6 2.89 9.96 -0.89
N LEU A 7 3.44 8.75 -0.97
CA LEU A 7 2.70 7.49 -0.82
C LEU A 7 1.89 7.45 0.49
N LEU A 8 2.52 7.74 1.64
CA LEU A 8 1.84 7.68 2.94
C LEU A 8 0.72 8.71 3.07
N LYS A 9 0.92 9.92 2.52
CA LYS A 9 -0.09 10.98 2.53
C LYS A 9 -1.31 10.57 1.73
N ILE A 10 -1.07 10.04 0.52
CA ILE A 10 -2.13 9.56 -0.38
C ILE A 10 -2.85 8.37 0.25
N LEU A 11 -2.11 7.36 0.71
CA LEU A 11 -2.66 6.19 1.37
C LEU A 11 -3.60 6.58 2.51
N ARG A 12 -3.22 7.50 3.40
CA ARG A 12 -4.09 7.98 4.48
C ARG A 12 -5.40 8.57 3.97
N THR A 13 -5.35 9.38 2.90
CA THR A 13 -6.56 9.94 2.29
C THR A 13 -7.43 8.86 1.65
N GLU A 14 -6.82 7.86 1.00
CA GLU A 14 -7.54 6.76 0.36
C GLU A 14 -8.18 5.83 1.39
N LEU A 15 -7.48 5.44 2.46
CA LEU A 15 -8.00 4.57 3.53
C LEU A 15 -9.31 5.11 4.13
N ARG A 16 -9.37 6.43 4.35
CA ARG A 16 -10.56 7.12 4.86
C ARG A 16 -11.74 7.15 3.89
N LYS A 17 -11.46 7.04 2.58
CA LYS A 17 -12.45 7.03 1.51
C LYS A 17 -12.82 5.62 1.06
N MET A 18 -12.04 4.61 1.42
CA MET A 18 -12.24 3.24 0.98
C MET A 18 -13.53 2.67 1.56
N SER A 19 -14.40 2.22 0.64
CA SER A 19 -15.54 1.36 0.91
C SER A 19 -15.05 -0.08 1.14
N ASP A 20 -15.89 -0.91 1.75
CA ASP A 20 -15.59 -2.33 1.92
C ASP A 20 -15.27 -3.01 0.58
N ARG A 21 -14.35 -3.99 0.60
CA ARG A 21 -13.83 -4.73 -0.57
C ARG A 21 -13.13 -3.89 -1.64
N LYS A 22 -12.78 -2.64 -1.35
CA LYS A 22 -11.92 -1.83 -2.21
C LYS A 22 -10.46 -2.19 -2.01
N ARG A 23 -9.69 -2.08 -3.09
CA ARG A 23 -8.26 -2.36 -3.10
C ARG A 23 -7.46 -1.20 -3.68
N LEU A 24 -6.40 -0.86 -2.99
CA LEU A 24 -5.43 0.14 -3.40
C LEU A 24 -4.09 -0.55 -3.63
N LYS A 25 -3.55 -0.45 -4.83
CA LYS A 25 -2.29 -1.09 -5.20
C LYS A 25 -1.25 -0.05 -5.63
N PHE A 26 -0.10 -0.10 -4.98
CA PHE A 26 1.09 0.65 -5.35
C PHE A 26 2.06 -0.27 -6.08
N LEU A 27 2.56 0.14 -7.24
CA LEU A 27 3.54 -0.64 -8.01
C LEU A 27 4.79 0.19 -8.33
N THR A 28 5.93 -0.48 -8.45
CA THR A 28 7.14 0.09 -9.06
C THR A 28 6.92 0.41 -10.53
N TYR A 29 7.82 1.22 -11.10
CA TYR A 29 7.80 1.49 -12.53
C TYR A 29 7.85 0.21 -13.39
N LYS A 30 8.70 -0.74 -13.00
CA LYS A 30 8.84 -2.05 -13.67
C LYS A 30 7.68 -3.01 -13.39
N LYS A 31 6.78 -2.68 -12.45
CA LYS A 31 5.65 -3.52 -12.00
C LYS A 31 6.05 -4.89 -11.44
N ASP A 32 7.33 -5.05 -11.10
CA ASP A 32 7.93 -6.26 -10.52
C ASP A 32 7.73 -6.34 -9.00
N ARG A 33 7.39 -5.21 -8.37
CA ARG A 33 7.10 -5.12 -6.94
C ARG A 33 5.84 -4.33 -6.71
N SER A 34 5.03 -4.78 -5.76
CA SER A 34 3.79 -4.12 -5.41
C SER A 34 3.45 -4.24 -3.94
N ILE A 35 2.71 -3.25 -3.46
CA ILE A 35 2.08 -3.25 -2.16
C ILE A 35 0.59 -3.04 -2.40
N THR A 36 -0.23 -3.96 -1.92
CA THR A 36 -1.69 -3.88 -2.02
C THR A 36 -2.27 -3.67 -0.64
N VAL A 37 -3.25 -2.80 -0.54
CA VAL A 37 -4.04 -2.58 0.66
C VAL A 37 -5.50 -2.82 0.32
N GLU A 38 -6.14 -3.72 1.06
CA GLU A 38 -7.54 -4.08 0.89
C GLU A 38 -8.32 -3.70 2.14
N LYS A 39 -9.56 -3.25 1.98
CA LYS A 39 -10.47 -3.06 3.11
C LYS A 39 -11.36 -4.28 3.24
N THR A 40 -11.36 -4.87 4.43
CA THR A 40 -12.11 -6.08 4.78
C THR A 40 -12.96 -5.79 6.02
N GLY A 41 -14.20 -5.39 5.78
CA GLY A 41 -15.14 -4.91 6.80
C GLY A 41 -14.60 -3.66 7.51
N ASP A 42 -14.42 -3.77 8.82
CA ASP A 42 -13.90 -2.71 9.69
C ASP A 42 -12.35 -2.68 9.75
N SER A 43 -11.69 -3.65 9.12
CA SER A 43 -10.25 -3.81 9.15
C SER A 43 -9.62 -3.69 7.75
N PHE A 44 -8.29 -3.71 7.71
CA PHE A 44 -7.52 -3.65 6.49
C PHE A 44 -6.55 -4.81 6.39
N GLU A 45 -6.28 -5.20 5.15
CA GLU A 45 -5.24 -6.16 4.82
C GLU A 45 -4.15 -5.48 4.00
N VAL A 46 -2.89 -5.82 4.27
CA VAL A 46 -1.74 -5.33 3.53
C VAL A 46 -0.98 -6.51 2.97
N ILE A 47 -0.81 -6.53 1.65
CA ILE A 47 -0.13 -7.59 0.94
C ILE A 47 1.08 -6.99 0.22
N GLU A 48 2.29 -7.37 0.63
CA GLU A 48 3.50 -7.08 -0.14
C GLU A 48 3.78 -8.22 -1.12
N ASN A 49 4.10 -7.86 -2.36
CA ASN A 49 4.46 -8.81 -3.40
C ASN A 49 5.59 -8.21 -4.22
N GLY A 50 6.81 -8.43 -3.74
CA GLY A 50 8.04 -7.94 -4.36
C GLY A 50 9.25 -8.71 -3.85
N TYR A 51 10.14 -8.05 -3.10
CA TYR A 51 11.27 -8.71 -2.43
C TYR A 51 10.81 -9.75 -1.42
N ARG A 52 9.73 -9.44 -0.70
CA ARG A 52 9.04 -10.38 0.18
C ARG A 52 7.59 -10.57 -0.29
N LYS A 53 7.02 -11.72 0.07
CA LYS A 53 5.63 -12.09 -0.21
C LYS A 53 4.93 -12.37 1.10
N ILE A 54 4.56 -11.31 1.80
CA ILE A 54 3.93 -11.37 3.12
C ILE A 54 2.57 -10.68 3.05
N ALA A 55 1.60 -11.24 3.75
CA ALA A 55 0.30 -10.64 3.98
C ALA A 55 0.10 -10.39 5.47
N TRP A 56 -0.46 -9.24 5.81
CA TRP A 56 -0.90 -8.88 7.15
C TRP A 56 -2.40 -8.64 7.12
N HIS A 57 -3.11 -9.29 8.04
CA HIS A 57 -4.57 -9.27 8.12
C HIS A 57 -5.03 -8.51 9.37
N ASN A 58 -6.29 -8.08 9.38
CA ASN A 58 -6.96 -7.45 10.51
C ASN A 58 -6.23 -6.20 11.08
N LEU A 59 -5.65 -5.38 10.21
CA LEU A 59 -4.94 -4.16 10.60
C LEU A 59 -5.88 -2.96 10.72
N THR A 60 -5.60 -2.07 11.68
CA THR A 60 -6.23 -0.75 11.78
C THR A 60 -5.58 0.27 10.82
N GLU A 61 -6.24 1.41 10.54
CA GLU A 61 -5.68 2.49 9.69
C GLU A 61 -4.27 2.90 10.16
N ALA A 62 -4.07 3.04 11.47
CA ALA A 62 -2.79 3.44 12.05
C ALA A 62 -1.70 2.38 11.85
N GLU A 63 -2.05 1.10 12.00
CA GLU A 63 -1.12 -0.01 11.79
C GLU A 63 -0.76 -0.17 10.32
N VAL A 64 -1.71 -0.03 9.41
CA VAL A 64 -1.46 -0.01 7.97
C VAL A 64 -0.44 1.08 7.63
N LEU A 65 -0.64 2.31 8.08
CA LEU A 65 0.31 3.40 7.81
C LEU A 65 1.71 3.11 8.35
N LYS A 66 1.80 2.54 9.56
CA LYS A 66 3.09 2.16 10.18
C LYS A 66 3.76 1.03 9.40
N GLN A 67 2.99 0.05 8.95
CA GLN A 67 3.49 -1.10 8.21
C GLN A 67 3.98 -0.70 6.83
N ILE A 68 3.15 0.04 6.09
CA ILE A 68 3.49 0.54 4.76
C ILE A 68 4.73 1.42 4.80
N LYS A 69 4.92 2.25 5.83
CA LYS A 69 6.15 3.05 6.01
C LYS A 69 7.42 2.19 6.08
N LYS A 70 7.34 1.01 6.69
CA LYS A 70 8.47 0.05 6.73
C LYS A 70 8.64 -0.63 5.39
N VAL A 71 7.56 -1.21 4.85
CA VAL A 71 7.58 -1.95 3.58
C VAL A 71 8.03 -1.06 2.43
N GLN A 72 7.59 0.20 2.37
CA GLN A 72 8.02 1.19 1.39
C GLN A 72 9.54 1.34 1.32
N LYS A 73 10.24 1.32 2.46
CA LYS A 73 11.72 1.41 2.49
C LYS A 73 12.39 0.14 1.98
N ILE A 74 11.77 -1.02 2.17
CA ILE A 74 12.31 -2.32 1.77
C ILE A 74 12.02 -2.57 0.29
N GLU A 75 10.78 -2.39 -0.14
CA GLU A 75 10.30 -2.68 -1.49
C GLU A 75 10.65 -1.58 -2.50
N PHE A 76 10.61 -0.31 -2.07
CA PHE A 76 10.79 0.86 -2.93
C PHE A 76 12.01 1.75 -2.57
N PRO A 77 13.20 1.21 -2.22
CA PRO A 77 14.33 2.03 -1.72
C PRO A 77 14.86 3.04 -2.73
N ARG A 78 14.75 2.73 -4.04
CA ARG A 78 15.23 3.59 -5.14
C ARG A 78 14.13 4.05 -6.10
N SER A 79 12.87 3.72 -5.81
CA SER A 79 11.76 4.12 -6.68
C SER A 79 11.34 5.54 -6.33
N ASN A 80 11.52 6.48 -7.27
CA ASN A 80 11.08 7.86 -7.07
C ASN A 80 9.59 8.04 -7.35
N LYS A 81 9.06 7.31 -8.33
CA LYS A 81 7.66 7.33 -8.73
C LYS A 81 7.06 5.93 -8.67
N LEU A 82 5.77 5.87 -8.32
CA LEU A 82 4.99 4.65 -8.19
C LEU A 82 3.70 4.77 -8.99
N TYR A 83 3.21 3.65 -9.51
CA TYR A 83 1.86 3.56 -10.03
C TYR A 83 0.88 3.38 -8.88
N LEU A 84 -0.24 4.09 -8.94
CA LEU A 84 -1.38 3.94 -8.04
C LEU A 84 -2.52 3.35 -8.86
N VAL A 85 -3.02 2.20 -8.42
CA VAL A 85 -4.17 1.51 -9.01
C VAL A 85 -5.25 1.38 -7.95
N ARG A 86 -6.48 1.75 -8.29
CA ARG A 86 -7.65 1.69 -7.42
C ARG A 86 -8.64 0.71 -8.05
N ASN A 87 -8.96 -0.38 -7.36
CA ASN A 87 -9.91 -1.41 -7.79
C ASN A 87 -11.08 -1.48 -6.80
#